data_AF-A0A380HKB1-F1
#
_entry.id   AF-A0A380HKB1-F1
#
_cell.length_a   1.000
_cell.length_b   1.000
_cell.length_c   1.000
_cell.angle_alpha   90.00
_cell.angle_beta   90.00
_cell.angle_gamma   90.00
#
_symmetry.space_group_name_H-M   'P 1'
#
loop_
_entity.id
_entity.type
_entity.pdbx_description
1 polymer ?
#
loop_
_entity_poly.entity_id
_entity_poly.type
_entity_poly.pdbx_seq_one_letter_code
_entity_poly.pdbx_strand_id
1 'polypeptide(L)'
;MIKGTAGLAAMLGFLIMNASMNGLLTITDTLAKGNLAEEGQSMVLGIQTVETGVFGGIITGIMTALLHNKFHKISLPAYLGFFGGSRFVPIIIAVSSIVLGVVMFFIWPTVQGWIFGVGGLVDKTGVIGTFFFGFILRLLGPFGLHHIFYLPFWQTALGGSLEVKGHMVQGTQNIFLHS
;
A
#
# COMPACT_ATOMS: atom_id res chain seq x y z
N MET A 1 12.91 -24.67 -2.54
CA MET A 1 12.43 -24.07 -3.81
C MET A 1 11.16 -23.20 -3.64
N ILE A 2 10.85 -22.65 -2.45
CA ILE A 2 9.48 -22.16 -2.13
C ILE A 2 9.36 -20.62 -1.98
N LYS A 3 10.44 -19.84 -2.19
CA LYS A 3 10.38 -18.37 -2.05
C LYS A 3 9.70 -17.66 -3.24
N GLY A 4 9.77 -18.23 -4.44
CA GLY A 4 9.19 -17.61 -5.66
C GLY A 4 7.66 -17.57 -5.66
N THR A 5 7.01 -18.63 -5.16
CA THR A 5 5.55 -18.69 -5.05
C THR A 5 4.99 -17.67 -4.07
N ALA A 6 5.74 -17.32 -3.02
CA ALA A 6 5.35 -16.29 -2.06
C ALA A 6 5.37 -14.87 -2.68
N GLY A 7 6.38 -14.56 -3.51
CA GLY A 7 6.46 -13.29 -4.21
C GLY A 7 5.31 -13.09 -5.20
N LEU A 8 5.01 -14.13 -6.00
CA LEU A 8 3.86 -14.12 -6.91
C LEU A 8 2.53 -14.01 -6.15
N ALA A 9 2.40 -14.72 -5.02
CA ALA A 9 1.20 -14.64 -4.19
C ALA A 9 1.03 -13.25 -3.55
N ALA A 10 2.11 -12.57 -3.17
CA ALA A 10 2.05 -11.19 -2.66
C ALA A 10 1.59 -10.21 -3.74
N MET A 11 2.09 -10.35 -4.96
CA MET A 11 1.65 -9.55 -6.11
C MET A 11 0.16 -9.79 -6.40
N LEU A 12 -0.27 -11.05 -6.43
CA LEU A 12 -1.69 -11.41 -6.61
C LEU A 12 -2.56 -10.85 -5.49
N GLY A 13 -2.11 -10.97 -4.23
CA GLY A 13 -2.82 -10.41 -3.08
C GLY A 13 -2.99 -8.90 -3.20
N PHE A 14 -1.96 -8.19 -3.68
CA PHE A 14 -2.02 -6.75 -3.86
C PHE A 14 -3.02 -6.36 -4.94
N LEU A 15 -3.04 -7.08 -6.06
CA LEU A 15 -4.03 -6.88 -7.11
C LEU A 15 -5.46 -7.14 -6.62
N ILE A 16 -5.66 -8.23 -5.86
CA ILE A 16 -6.97 -8.60 -5.32
C ILE A 16 -7.45 -7.58 -4.29
N MET A 17 -6.56 -7.07 -3.44
CA MET A 17 -6.88 -6.00 -2.49
C MET A 17 -7.38 -4.75 -3.23
N ASN A 18 -6.67 -4.30 -4.27
CA ASN A 18 -7.09 -3.15 -5.07
C ASN A 18 -8.38 -3.40 -5.85
N ALA A 19 -8.55 -4.60 -6.42
CA ALA A 19 -9.80 -4.99 -7.08
C ALA A 19 -10.98 -5.04 -6.11
N SER A 20 -10.77 -5.50 -4.87
CA SER A 20 -11.78 -5.52 -3.83
C SER A 20 -12.19 -4.10 -3.42
N MET A 21 -11.23 -3.19 -3.29
CA MET A 21 -11.51 -1.77 -3.03
C MET A 21 -12.27 -1.12 -4.19
N ASN A 22 -11.90 -1.41 -5.44
CA ASN A 22 -12.64 -0.97 -6.62
C ASN A 22 -14.09 -1.48 -6.63
N GLY A 23 -14.31 -2.76 -6.30
CA GLY A 23 -15.64 -3.33 -6.19
C GLY A 23 -16.49 -2.62 -5.14
N LEU A 24 -15.91 -2.30 -3.98
CA LEU A 24 -16.60 -1.53 -2.94
C LEU A 24 -16.90 -0.09 -3.34
N LEU A 25 -15.96 0.58 -4.02
CA LEU A 25 -16.20 1.93 -4.56
C LEU A 25 -17.35 1.94 -5.57
N THR A 26 -17.46 0.88 -6.38
CA THR A 26 -18.56 0.70 -7.35
C THR A 26 -19.89 0.46 -6.63
N ILE A 27 -19.91 -0.39 -5.60
CA ILE A 27 -21.13 -0.71 -4.83
C ILE A 27 -21.62 0.52 -4.02
N THR A 28 -20.70 1.33 -3.52
CA THR A 28 -21.01 2.50 -2.68
C THR A 28 -21.36 3.73 -3.54
N ASP A 29 -21.27 3.63 -4.88
CA ASP A 29 -21.39 4.73 -5.86
C ASP A 29 -20.47 5.94 -5.56
N THR A 30 -19.39 5.69 -4.81
CA THR A 30 -18.35 6.68 -4.49
C THR A 30 -17.23 6.65 -5.53
N LEU A 31 -17.44 6.01 -6.68
CA LEU A 31 -16.46 5.95 -7.74
C LEU A 31 -16.27 7.36 -8.32
N ALA A 32 -15.07 7.92 -8.19
CA ALA A 32 -14.78 9.26 -8.69
C ALA A 32 -14.92 9.28 -10.23
N LYS A 33 -15.89 10.04 -10.75
CA LYS A 33 -16.15 10.23 -12.19
C LYS A 33 -15.39 11.43 -12.79
N GLY A 34 -14.83 12.26 -11.92
CA GLY A 34 -14.05 13.45 -12.26
C GLY A 34 -12.62 13.33 -11.75
N ASN A 35 -12.23 14.26 -10.87
CA ASN A 35 -10.87 14.30 -10.34
C ASN A 35 -10.66 13.21 -9.27
N LEU A 36 -10.07 12.07 -9.67
CA LEU A 36 -9.72 10.94 -8.78
C LEU A 36 -8.99 11.40 -7.51
N ALA A 37 -8.17 12.43 -7.70
CA ALA A 37 -7.40 13.17 -6.73
C ALA A 37 -8.15 13.60 -5.47
N GLU A 38 -9.28 14.30 -5.66
CA GLU A 38 -10.02 14.97 -4.58
C GLU A 38 -10.71 13.94 -3.68
N GLU A 39 -11.08 12.81 -4.26
CA GLU A 39 -11.76 11.70 -3.57
C GLU A 39 -10.77 10.69 -2.94
N GLY A 40 -9.46 10.98 -2.98
CA GLY A 40 -8.44 10.09 -2.45
C GLY A 40 -8.33 8.76 -3.20
N GLN A 41 -8.65 8.77 -4.50
CA GLN A 41 -8.62 7.62 -5.39
C GLN A 41 -7.49 7.74 -6.39
N SER A 42 -7.05 6.60 -6.89
CA SER A 42 -5.95 6.53 -7.84
C SER A 42 -6.05 5.29 -8.71
N MET A 43 -5.15 5.24 -9.70
CA MET A 43 -5.18 4.31 -10.80
C MET A 43 -4.02 3.33 -10.65
N VAL A 44 -4.28 2.16 -10.07
CA VAL A 44 -3.25 1.14 -9.82
C VAL A 44 -3.41 -0.01 -10.81
N LEU A 45 -2.47 -0.13 -11.75
CA LEU A 45 -2.43 -1.21 -12.76
C LEU A 45 -3.76 -1.38 -13.54
N GLY A 46 -4.44 -0.27 -13.84
CA GLY A 46 -5.73 -0.30 -14.55
C GLY A 46 -6.96 -0.51 -13.64
N ILE A 47 -6.78 -0.57 -12.32
CA ILE A 47 -7.86 -0.70 -11.32
C ILE A 47 -8.00 0.59 -10.49
N GLN A 48 -9.18 1.22 -10.54
CA GLN A 48 -9.44 2.47 -9.80
C GLN A 48 -9.72 2.12 -8.35
N THR A 49 -8.89 2.60 -7.45
CA THR A 49 -8.85 2.12 -6.06
C THR A 49 -8.56 3.27 -5.10
N VAL A 50 -8.74 3.02 -3.81
CA VAL A 50 -8.34 3.96 -2.76
C VAL A 50 -6.81 4.12 -2.80
N GLU A 51 -6.32 5.36 -2.77
CA GLU A 51 -4.89 5.68 -2.86
C GLU A 51 -4.16 5.32 -1.56
N THR A 52 -3.73 4.06 -1.50
CA THR A 52 -2.96 3.53 -0.36
C THR A 52 -1.46 3.73 -0.47
N GLY A 53 -0.99 4.25 -1.61
CA GLY A 53 0.42 4.43 -1.92
C GLY A 53 1.24 3.17 -1.60
N VAL A 54 2.39 3.37 -0.97
CA VAL A 54 3.33 2.29 -0.64
C VAL A 54 2.87 1.43 0.54
N PHE A 55 2.05 2.00 1.42
CA PHE A 55 1.55 1.29 2.59
C PHE A 55 0.69 0.09 2.19
N GLY A 56 -0.15 0.22 1.16
CA GLY A 56 -0.93 -0.91 0.64
C GLY A 56 -0.05 -2.10 0.24
N GLY A 57 1.08 -1.83 -0.41
CA GLY A 57 2.06 -2.85 -0.78
C GLY A 57 2.76 -3.48 0.43
N ILE A 58 3.20 -2.66 1.40
CA ILE A 58 3.86 -3.14 2.63
C ILE A 58 2.91 -4.04 3.43
N ILE A 59 1.68 -3.60 3.66
CA ILE A 59 0.69 -4.35 4.47
C ILE A 59 0.38 -5.69 3.79
N THR A 60 0.17 -5.68 2.48
CA THR A 60 -0.07 -6.90 1.71
C THR A 60 1.12 -7.87 1.74
N GLY A 61 2.34 -7.34 1.63
CA GLY A 61 3.57 -8.12 1.71
C GLY A 61 3.76 -8.78 3.07
N ILE A 62 3.53 -8.03 4.16
CA ILE A 62 3.60 -8.55 5.53
C ILE A 62 2.53 -9.64 5.74
N MET A 63 1.28 -9.36 5.35
CA MET A 63 0.19 -10.34 5.45
C MET A 63 0.54 -11.63 4.71
N THR A 64 1.06 -11.51 3.48
CA THR A 64 1.48 -12.66 2.67
C THR A 64 2.58 -13.45 3.36
N ALA A 65 3.60 -12.79 3.92
CA ALA A 65 4.68 -13.47 4.64
C ALA A 65 4.16 -14.23 5.86
N LEU A 66 3.24 -13.64 6.64
CA LEU A 66 2.63 -14.28 7.80
C LEU A 66 1.80 -15.51 7.41
N LEU A 67 0.93 -15.37 6.41
CA LEU A 67 0.09 -16.46 5.90
C LEU A 67 0.93 -17.58 5.30
N HIS A 68 1.95 -17.25 4.51
CA HIS A 68 2.88 -18.22 3.97
C HIS A 68 3.57 -19.01 5.11
N ASN A 69 4.14 -18.32 6.10
CA ASN A 69 4.80 -18.97 7.23
C ASN A 69 3.86 -19.87 8.03
N LYS A 70 2.59 -19.50 8.17
CA LYS A 70 1.58 -20.32 8.88
C LYS A 70 1.11 -21.53 8.06
N PHE A 71 0.86 -21.36 6.76
CA PHE A 71 0.12 -22.33 5.95
C PHE A 71 0.97 -23.15 4.97
N HIS A 72 2.26 -22.85 4.79
CA HIS A 72 3.13 -23.57 3.84
C HIS A 72 3.29 -25.08 4.11
N LYS A 73 3.01 -25.55 5.34
CA LYS A 73 3.10 -26.96 5.74
C LYS A 73 1.75 -27.58 6.12
N ILE A 74 0.64 -26.91 5.79
CA ILE A 74 -0.67 -27.43 6.19
C ILE A 74 -1.03 -28.70 5.40
N SER A 75 -1.45 -29.73 6.12
CA SER A 75 -2.02 -30.94 5.54
C SER A 75 -3.54 -30.87 5.67
N LEU A 76 -4.23 -30.87 4.54
CA LEU A 76 -5.70 -30.88 4.50
C LEU A 76 -6.24 -32.32 4.52
N PRO A 77 -7.52 -32.53 4.94
CA PRO A 77 -8.17 -33.84 4.92
C PRO A 77 -8.17 -34.46 3.52
N ALA A 78 -8.30 -35.80 3.43
CA ALA A 78 -8.13 -36.55 2.18
C ALA A 78 -8.93 -36.03 0.97
N TYR A 79 -10.11 -35.45 1.19
CA TYR A 79 -10.96 -34.87 0.13
C TYR A 79 -10.49 -33.48 -0.37
N LEU A 80 -9.71 -32.73 0.42
CA LEU A 80 -9.08 -31.45 0.04
C LEU A 80 -7.55 -31.56 -0.09
N GLY A 81 -7.00 -32.78 -0.01
CA GLY A 81 -5.56 -33.03 -0.03
C GLY A 81 -4.86 -32.49 -1.28
N PHE A 82 -5.58 -32.35 -2.39
CA PHE A 82 -5.09 -31.74 -3.63
C PHE A 82 -4.62 -30.28 -3.46
N PHE A 83 -5.27 -29.54 -2.55
CA PHE A 83 -4.92 -28.15 -2.22
C PHE A 83 -3.92 -28.04 -1.07
N GLY A 84 -3.47 -29.16 -0.50
CA GLY A 84 -2.50 -29.20 0.60
C GLY A 84 -1.14 -28.58 0.28
N GLY A 85 -0.42 -28.18 1.33
CA GLY A 85 0.96 -27.69 1.22
C GLY A 85 1.08 -26.35 0.48
N SER A 86 1.99 -26.28 -0.49
CA SER A 86 2.37 -25.02 -1.15
C SER A 86 1.29 -24.40 -2.04
N ARG A 87 0.31 -25.19 -2.48
CA ARG A 87 -0.81 -24.74 -3.34
C ARG A 87 -1.92 -24.05 -2.56
N PHE A 88 -2.03 -24.32 -1.26
CA PHE A 88 -3.00 -23.66 -0.38
C PHE A 88 -2.67 -22.19 -0.19
N VAL A 89 -1.37 -21.86 -0.19
CA VAL A 89 -0.87 -20.54 0.20
C VAL A 89 -1.41 -19.41 -0.69
N PRO A 90 -1.37 -19.49 -2.04
CA PRO A 90 -1.99 -18.47 -2.89
C PRO A 90 -3.50 -18.32 -2.68
N ILE A 91 -4.21 -19.42 -2.38
CA ILE A 91 -5.67 -19.41 -2.18
C ILE A 91 -6.02 -18.64 -0.91
N ILE A 92 -5.36 -18.93 0.21
CA ILE A 92 -5.63 -18.23 1.46
C ILE A 92 -5.22 -16.76 1.40
N ILE A 93 -4.15 -16.44 0.66
CA ILE A 93 -3.73 -15.05 0.42
C ILE A 93 -4.78 -14.31 -0.39
N ALA A 94 -5.31 -14.91 -1.46
CA ALA A 94 -6.38 -14.30 -2.26
C ALA A 94 -7.61 -13.98 -1.39
N VAL A 95 -8.11 -14.96 -0.62
CA VAL A 95 -9.26 -14.75 0.27
C VAL A 95 -8.98 -13.69 1.33
N SER A 96 -7.80 -13.74 1.96
CA SER A 96 -7.42 -12.75 2.98
C SER A 96 -7.25 -11.35 2.40
N SER A 97 -6.81 -11.24 1.13
CA SER A 97 -6.64 -9.95 0.44
C SER A 97 -7.97 -9.27 0.13
N ILE A 98 -9.04 -10.04 -0.13
CA ILE A 98 -10.40 -9.50 -0.25
C ILE A 98 -10.81 -8.85 1.07
N VAL A 99 -10.65 -9.60 2.18
CA VAL A 99 -10.98 -9.08 3.52
C VAL A 99 -10.12 -7.85 3.85
N LEU A 100 -8.83 -7.88 3.52
CA LEU A 100 -7.93 -6.74 3.70
C LEU A 100 -8.38 -5.53 2.88
N GLY A 101 -8.80 -5.71 1.63
CA GLY A 101 -9.34 -4.64 0.79
C GLY A 101 -10.59 -3.99 1.39
N VAL A 102 -11.50 -4.80 1.96
CA VAL A 102 -12.67 -4.30 2.69
C VAL A 102 -12.25 -3.48 3.90
N VAL A 103 -11.32 -3.98 4.71
CA VAL A 103 -10.82 -3.27 5.89
C VAL A 103 -10.13 -1.96 5.50
N MET A 104 -9.29 -1.99 4.46
CA MET A 104 -8.60 -0.81 3.95
C MET A 104 -9.59 0.25 3.46
N PHE A 105 -10.65 -0.13 2.74
CA PHE A 105 -11.66 0.81 2.27
C PHE A 105 -12.24 1.68 3.40
N PHE A 106 -12.52 1.09 4.58
CA PHE A 106 -13.09 1.82 5.71
C PHE A 106 -12.05 2.54 6.58
N ILE A 107 -10.90 1.92 6.84
CA ILE A 107 -9.91 2.44 7.78
C ILE A 107 -8.96 3.43 7.12
N TRP A 108 -8.63 3.22 5.85
CA TRP A 108 -7.63 4.01 5.15
C TRP A 108 -7.93 5.51 5.06
N PRO A 109 -9.18 5.96 4.80
CA PRO A 109 -9.49 7.39 4.75
C PRO A 109 -9.09 8.14 6.02
N THR A 110 -9.27 7.51 7.19
CA THR A 110 -8.83 8.08 8.47
C THR A 110 -7.31 8.19 8.54
N VAL A 111 -6.59 7.11 8.20
CA VAL A 111 -5.11 7.09 8.18
C VAL A 111 -4.55 8.12 7.20
N GLN A 112 -5.14 8.22 6.02
CA GLN A 112 -4.79 9.20 4.99
C GLN A 112 -4.97 10.63 5.50
N GLY A 113 -6.05 10.93 6.23
CA GLY A 113 -6.25 12.22 6.89
C GLY A 113 -5.15 12.58 7.89
N TRP A 114 -4.71 11.61 8.71
CA TRP A 114 -3.56 11.80 9.61
C TRP A 114 -2.27 12.09 8.85
N ILE A 115 -2.02 11.34 7.77
CA ILE A 115 -0.85 11.52 6.90
C ILE A 115 -0.84 12.93 6.29
N PHE A 116 -1.97 13.39 5.75
CA PHE A 116 -2.08 14.75 5.21
C PHE A 116 -1.89 15.83 6.29
N GLY A 117 -2.43 15.61 7.49
CA GLY A 117 -2.25 16.52 8.62
C GLY A 117 -0.78 16.67 9.01
N VAL A 118 -0.05 15.56 9.11
CA VAL A 118 1.40 15.56 9.39
C VAL A 118 2.17 16.18 8.22
N GLY A 119 1.85 15.84 6.97
CA GLY A 119 2.48 16.42 5.78
C GLY A 119 2.33 17.94 5.73
N GLY A 120 1.15 18.47 6.02
CA GLY A 120 0.91 19.92 6.09
C GLY A 120 1.64 20.62 7.23
N LEU A 121 1.92 19.93 8.36
CA LEU A 121 2.77 20.47 9.43
C LEU A 121 4.24 20.52 8.99
N VAL A 122 4.72 19.47 8.33
CA VAL A 122 6.09 19.39 7.80
C VAL A 122 6.32 20.50 6.78
N ASP A 123 5.37 20.70 5.86
CA ASP A 123 5.42 21.75 4.84
C ASP A 123 5.52 23.16 5.48
N LYS A 124 4.74 23.42 6.54
CA LYS A 124 4.80 24.68 7.30
C LYS A 124 6.12 24.92 8.03
N THR A 125 6.85 23.87 8.43
CA THR A 125 8.16 24.00 9.10
C THR A 125 9.28 24.49 8.17
N GLY A 126 9.09 24.45 6.85
CA GLY A 126 10.02 25.00 5.86
C GLY A 126 11.48 24.55 6.06
N VAL A 127 12.41 25.50 6.07
CA VAL A 127 13.87 25.26 6.16
C VAL A 127 14.27 24.45 7.40
N ILE A 128 13.59 24.65 8.54
CA ILE A 128 13.87 23.93 9.78
C ILE A 128 13.47 22.45 9.65
N GLY A 129 12.33 22.18 9.01
CA GLY A 129 11.88 20.81 8.73
C GLY A 129 12.86 20.05 7.84
N THR A 130 13.33 20.68 6.76
CA THR A 130 14.33 20.11 5.85
C THR A 130 15.67 19.83 6.55
N PHE A 131 16.08 20.70 7.47
CA PHE A 131 17.28 20.49 8.28
C PHE A 131 17.16 19.25 9.18
N PHE A 132 16.07 19.13 9.95
CA PHE A 132 15.85 17.97 10.83
C PHE A 132 15.65 16.67 10.03
N PHE A 133 14.96 16.73 8.89
CA PHE A 133 14.82 15.59 7.99
C PHE A 133 16.20 15.07 7.54
N GLY A 134 17.06 15.97 7.03
CA GLY A 134 18.42 15.61 6.60
C GLY A 134 19.30 15.12 7.76
N PHE A 135 19.16 15.72 8.95
CA PHE A 135 19.88 15.32 10.15
C PHE A 135 19.52 13.91 10.62
N ILE A 136 18.22 13.61 10.75
CA ILE A 136 17.71 12.29 11.14
C ILE A 136 18.08 11.25 10.08
N LEU A 137 17.92 11.59 8.80
CA LEU A 137 18.29 10.70 7.70
C LEU A 137 19.77 10.28 7.77
N ARG A 138 20.67 11.22 8.08
CA ARG A 138 22.11 10.98 8.19
C ARG A 138 22.49 10.21 9.46
N LEU A 139 21.74 10.40 10.55
CA LEU A 139 21.87 9.60 11.79
C LEU A 139 21.38 8.16 11.64
N LEU A 140 20.35 7.92 10.81
CA LEU A 140 19.83 6.58 10.53
C LEU A 140 20.64 5.83 9.45
N GLY A 141 21.49 6.55 8.71
CA GLY A 141 22.41 5.99 7.71
C GLY A 141 23.25 4.82 8.24
N PRO A 142 23.99 4.98 9.36
CA PRO A 142 24.80 3.92 9.97
C PRO A 142 24.02 2.67 10.39
N PHE A 143 22.73 2.81 10.68
CA PHE A 143 21.87 1.70 11.11
C PHE A 143 21.14 1.01 9.95
N GLY A 144 21.29 1.52 8.72
CA GLY A 144 20.53 1.03 7.55
C GLY A 144 19.02 1.32 7.60
N LEU A 145 18.53 1.99 8.64
CA LEU A 145 17.10 2.29 8.86
C LEU A 145 16.62 3.50 8.06
N HIS A 146 17.53 4.21 7.41
CA HIS A 146 17.23 5.42 6.63
C HIS A 146 16.20 5.15 5.52
N HIS A 147 16.18 3.96 4.92
CA HIS A 147 15.17 3.55 3.95
C HIS A 147 13.75 3.57 4.51
N ILE A 148 13.55 3.06 5.73
CA ILE A 148 12.23 3.07 6.38
C ILE A 148 11.80 4.50 6.65
N PHE A 149 12.75 5.40 6.94
CA PHE A 149 12.49 6.79 7.26
C PHE A 149 12.13 7.64 6.04
N TYR A 150 12.88 7.55 4.93
CA TYR A 150 12.61 8.43 3.78
C TYR A 150 11.49 7.94 2.86
N LEU A 151 11.21 6.63 2.78
CA LEU A 151 10.23 6.07 1.83
C LEU A 151 8.83 6.71 1.97
N PRO A 152 8.30 6.93 3.20
CA PRO A 152 7.04 7.62 3.36
C PRO A 152 7.09 9.08 2.85
N PHE A 153 8.18 9.81 3.04
CA PHE A 153 8.31 11.17 2.49
C PHE A 153 8.43 11.17 0.97
N TRP A 154 9.14 10.20 0.39
CA TRP A 154 9.35 10.18 -1.06
C TRP A 154 8.17 9.66 -1.85
N GLN A 155 7.35 8.80 -1.25
CA GLN A 155 6.34 8.03 -1.97
C GLN A 155 4.90 8.19 -1.43
N THR A 156 4.70 9.00 -0.39
CA THR A 156 3.37 9.25 0.21
C THR A 156 3.18 10.73 0.50
N ALA A 157 1.95 11.13 0.82
CA ALA A 157 1.61 12.53 1.05
C ALA A 157 2.38 13.21 2.21
N LEU A 158 3.13 12.46 3.02
CA LEU A 158 4.04 13.03 4.03
C LEU A 158 5.10 13.96 3.44
N GLY A 159 5.58 13.72 2.22
CA GLY A 159 6.52 14.62 1.54
C GLY A 159 5.87 15.55 0.51
N GLY A 160 4.56 15.74 0.63
CA GLY A 160 3.77 16.60 -0.25
C GLY A 160 2.89 15.81 -1.23
N SER A 161 1.90 16.50 -1.76
CA SER A 161 0.99 15.99 -2.79
C SER A 161 0.78 17.05 -3.86
N LEU A 162 0.97 16.69 -5.12
CA LEU A 162 0.74 17.56 -6.26
C LEU A 162 -0.20 16.88 -7.24
N GLU A 163 -1.18 17.64 -7.74
CA GLU A 163 -2.00 17.17 -8.86
C GLU A 163 -1.26 17.44 -10.18
N VAL A 164 -0.96 16.37 -10.91
CA VAL A 164 -0.33 16.44 -12.24
C VAL A 164 -1.29 15.82 -13.24
N LYS A 165 -1.81 16.63 -14.18
CA LYS A 165 -2.72 16.19 -15.26
C LYS A 165 -3.99 15.44 -14.74
N GLY A 166 -4.57 15.86 -13.61
CA GLY A 166 -5.76 15.22 -13.03
C GLY A 166 -5.49 13.97 -12.20
N HIS A 167 -4.21 13.66 -11.94
CA HIS A 167 -3.81 12.55 -11.08
C HIS A 167 -3.06 13.09 -9.85
N MET A 168 -3.46 12.63 -8.66
CA MET A 168 -2.72 12.95 -7.44
C MET A 168 -1.44 12.14 -7.37
N VAL A 169 -0.33 12.88 -7.36
CA VAL A 169 0.99 12.33 -7.18
C VAL A 169 1.45 12.68 -5.78
N GLN A 170 1.64 11.66 -4.96
CA GLN A 170 2.02 11.81 -3.56
C GLN A 170 3.50 11.43 -3.35
N GLY A 171 4.19 12.25 -2.56
CA GLY A 171 5.58 12.06 -2.18
C GLY A 171 6.54 12.82 -3.07
N THR A 172 7.58 13.38 -2.45
CA THR A 172 8.49 14.32 -3.11
C THR A 172 9.13 13.71 -4.36
N GLN A 173 9.60 12.46 -4.29
CA GLN A 173 10.24 11.81 -5.43
C GLN A 173 9.24 11.52 -6.56
N ASN A 174 8.04 11.05 -6.22
CA ASN A 174 7.01 10.79 -7.23
C ASN A 174 6.62 12.08 -7.95
N ILE A 175 6.49 13.19 -7.21
CA ILE A 175 6.20 14.52 -7.77
C ILE A 175 7.33 14.95 -8.72
N PHE A 176 8.59 14.88 -8.29
CA PHE A 176 9.76 15.23 -9.12
C PHE A 176 9.85 14.42 -10.43
N LEU A 177 9.38 13.18 -10.43
CA LEU A 177 9.40 12.33 -11.63
C LEU A 177 8.23 12.61 -12.58
N HIS A 178 7.18 13.30 -12.13
CA HIS A 178 5.98 13.61 -12.91
C HIS A 178 5.86 15.11 -13.27
N SER A 179 6.68 15.98 -12.69
CA SER A 179 6.83 17.41 -13.04
C SER A 179 7.71 17.62 -14.26
#